data_AF-A0A426Y7A1-F1
#
_entry.id   AF-A0A426Y7A1-F1
#
_cell.length_a   1.000
_cell.length_b   1.000
_cell.length_c   1.000
_cell.angle_alpha   90.00
_cell.angle_beta   90.00
_cell.angle_gamma   90.00
#
_symmetry.space_group_name_H-M   'P 1'
#
loop_
_entity.id
_entity.type
_entity.pdbx_description
1 polymer ?
#
loop_
_entity_poly.entity_id
_entity_poly.type
_entity_poly.pdbx_seq_one_letter_code
_entity_poly.pdbx_strand_id
1 'polypeptide(L)'
;VDPDEVNALAQLMTWKTAVANIPYGGAKGGIGCSPGKLSCSELERLTRVFTQKIHDLIGIHTDVPAPDMGTNSQVIHFRFHFSFMMFRKGDLGGSLGREAATGRGVLFATEAVLAEYGKSIKDQHFIIQVKLWFFSSWSQLLISFNNQGFGNVGSWAAQLISEAGGKVIAISDVTGAVKNTNGLDIEKLLKHSAENHGIKGFSGGESIDPSSLLTEDCDVLIPAALGGVINRLFLL
;
A
#
# COMPACT_ATOMS: atom_id res chain seq x y z
N VAL A 1 4.37 -10.77 -10.97
CA VAL A 1 3.07 -11.19 -11.53
C VAL A 1 3.28 -12.43 -12.37
N ASP A 2 3.05 -13.56 -11.75
CA ASP A 2 2.95 -14.88 -12.37
C ASP A 2 1.61 -15.52 -11.95
N PRO A 3 1.23 -16.68 -12.54
CA PRO A 3 -0.04 -17.33 -12.20
C PRO A 3 -0.16 -17.72 -10.72
N ASP A 4 0.93 -18.11 -10.06
CA ASP A 4 0.89 -18.57 -8.67
C ASP A 4 0.60 -17.41 -7.72
N GLU A 5 1.24 -16.25 -7.93
CA GLU A 5 0.97 -15.01 -7.20
C GLU A 5 -0.50 -14.59 -7.34
N VAL A 6 -1.03 -14.61 -8.57
CA VAL A 6 -2.42 -14.20 -8.84
C VAL A 6 -3.42 -15.17 -8.21
N ASN A 7 -3.18 -16.49 -8.29
CA ASN A 7 -4.03 -17.49 -7.66
C ASN A 7 -4.05 -17.36 -6.13
N ALA A 8 -2.89 -17.17 -5.50
CA ALA A 8 -2.78 -16.98 -4.06
C ALA A 8 -3.56 -15.73 -3.61
N LEU A 9 -3.41 -14.61 -4.33
CA LEU A 9 -4.14 -13.37 -4.01
C LEU A 9 -5.64 -13.50 -4.25
N ALA A 10 -6.08 -14.20 -5.30
CA ALA A 10 -7.51 -14.44 -5.56
C ALA A 10 -8.15 -15.28 -4.45
N GLN A 11 -7.45 -16.32 -3.98
CA GLN A 11 -7.90 -17.13 -2.84
C GLN A 11 -8.02 -16.29 -1.56
N LEU A 12 -7.02 -15.45 -1.28
CA LEU A 12 -7.06 -14.54 -0.12
C LEU A 12 -8.23 -13.55 -0.20
N MET A 13 -8.58 -13.08 -1.40
CA MET A 13 -9.74 -12.21 -1.59
C MET A 13 -11.03 -12.91 -1.18
N THR A 14 -11.21 -14.20 -1.50
CA THR A 14 -12.40 -14.98 -1.13
C THR A 14 -12.56 -15.03 0.38
N TRP A 15 -11.50 -15.34 1.11
CA TRP A 15 -11.55 -15.41 2.56
C TRP A 15 -11.71 -14.03 3.19
N LYS A 16 -11.05 -13.00 2.64
CA LYS A 16 -11.14 -11.63 3.14
C LYS A 16 -12.57 -11.08 3.03
N THR A 17 -13.25 -11.27 1.91
CA THR A 17 -14.62 -10.79 1.74
C THR A 17 -15.60 -11.54 2.64
N ALA A 18 -15.39 -12.85 2.83
CA ALA A 18 -16.15 -13.66 3.78
C ALA A 18 -15.95 -13.17 5.24
N VAL A 19 -14.71 -12.95 5.67
CA VAL A 19 -14.40 -12.42 7.02
C VAL A 19 -14.95 -11.02 7.22
N ALA A 20 -14.83 -10.14 6.21
CA ALA A 20 -15.42 -8.81 6.25
C ALA A 20 -16.95 -8.82 6.15
N ASN A 21 -17.57 -9.98 5.90
CA ASN A 21 -19.00 -10.19 5.74
C ASN A 21 -19.64 -9.24 4.72
N ILE A 22 -19.01 -9.13 3.55
CA ILE A 22 -19.52 -8.36 2.40
C ILE A 22 -19.91 -9.29 1.25
N PRO A 23 -20.91 -8.94 0.42
CA PRO A 23 -21.48 -9.84 -0.59
C PRO A 23 -20.60 -9.93 -1.85
N TYR A 24 -19.34 -10.34 -1.69
CA TYR A 24 -18.38 -10.55 -2.77
C TYR A 24 -17.67 -11.89 -2.63
N GLY A 25 -17.34 -12.51 -3.76
CA GLY A 25 -16.36 -13.61 -3.82
C GLY A 25 -14.92 -13.08 -3.84
N GLY A 26 -13.98 -13.90 -4.33
CA GLY A 26 -12.59 -13.51 -4.53
C GLY A 26 -12.11 -13.70 -5.95
N ALA A 27 -11.49 -12.65 -6.49
CA ALA A 27 -10.83 -12.65 -7.79
C ALA A 27 -9.57 -11.76 -7.72
N LYS A 28 -8.62 -12.01 -8.62
CA LYS A 28 -7.45 -11.17 -8.81
C LYS A 28 -7.00 -11.22 -10.26
N GLY A 29 -6.41 -10.13 -10.73
CA GLY A 29 -5.76 -10.04 -12.03
C GLY A 29 -4.51 -9.18 -11.96
N GLY A 30 -3.65 -9.29 -12.96
CA GLY A 30 -2.44 -8.50 -13.06
C GLY A 30 -1.79 -8.61 -14.43
N ILE A 31 -0.87 -7.67 -14.71
CA ILE A 31 -0.05 -7.67 -15.91
C ILE A 31 1.41 -7.66 -15.45
N GLY A 32 2.21 -8.61 -15.93
CA GLY A 32 3.67 -8.62 -15.72
C GLY A 32 4.35 -7.51 -16.53
N CYS A 33 4.30 -6.27 -16.04
CA CYS A 33 4.97 -5.13 -16.66
C CYS A 33 5.67 -4.27 -15.60
N SER A 34 6.52 -3.35 -16.05
CA SER A 34 7.11 -2.31 -15.21
C SER A 34 6.47 -0.96 -15.55
N PRO A 35 5.48 -0.46 -14.77
CA PRO A 35 4.79 0.79 -15.11
C PRO A 35 5.73 1.99 -15.18
N GLY A 36 6.79 2.00 -14.36
CA GLY A 36 7.84 3.02 -14.40
C GLY A 36 8.73 3.00 -15.66
N LYS A 37 8.52 2.11 -16.62
CA LYS A 37 9.18 2.16 -17.94
C LYS A 37 8.22 2.51 -19.06
N LEU A 38 6.96 2.76 -18.73
CA LEU A 38 5.90 3.09 -19.68
C LEU A 38 5.59 4.58 -19.53
N SER A 39 5.47 5.25 -20.66
CA SER A 39 4.81 6.56 -20.69
C SER A 39 3.35 6.43 -20.27
N CYS A 40 2.74 7.56 -19.86
CA CYS A 40 1.33 7.61 -19.50
C CYS A 40 0.43 7.04 -20.63
N SER A 41 0.73 7.37 -21.89
CA SER A 41 -0.01 6.89 -23.06
C SER A 41 0.17 5.39 -23.30
N GLU A 42 1.35 4.84 -23.06
CA GLU A 42 1.58 3.39 -23.16
C GLU A 42 0.86 2.63 -22.06
N LEU A 43 0.87 3.16 -20.83
CA LEU A 43 0.15 2.60 -19.70
C LEU A 43 -1.36 2.60 -19.94
N GLU A 44 -1.90 3.69 -20.48
CA GLU A 44 -3.31 3.78 -20.89
C GLU A 44 -3.64 2.73 -21.96
N ARG A 45 -2.85 2.66 -23.04
CA ARG A 45 -3.07 1.68 -24.12
C ARG A 45 -3.02 0.25 -23.61
N LEU A 46 -2.02 -0.08 -22.78
CA LEU A 46 -1.89 -1.40 -22.15
C LEU A 46 -3.14 -1.74 -21.32
N THR A 47 -3.59 -0.79 -20.49
CA THR A 47 -4.75 -0.95 -19.62
C THR A 47 -6.04 -1.17 -20.41
N ARG A 48 -6.22 -0.43 -21.51
CA ARG A 48 -7.37 -0.56 -22.42
C ARG A 48 -7.39 -1.91 -23.12
N VAL A 49 -6.26 -2.34 -23.68
CA VAL A 49 -6.14 -3.65 -24.34
C VAL A 49 -6.41 -4.78 -23.36
N PHE A 50 -5.83 -4.72 -22.15
CA PHE A 50 -6.11 -5.72 -21.11
C PHE A 50 -7.59 -5.79 -20.77
N THR A 51 -8.23 -4.63 -20.54
CA THR A 51 -9.66 -4.56 -20.25
C THR A 51 -10.51 -5.15 -21.37
N GLN A 52 -10.19 -4.86 -22.63
CA GLN A 52 -10.86 -5.47 -23.79
C GLN A 52 -10.71 -7.00 -23.82
N LYS A 53 -9.55 -7.54 -23.41
CA LYS A 53 -9.30 -8.98 -23.40
C LYS A 53 -10.02 -9.72 -22.28
N ILE A 54 -10.38 -9.05 -21.19
CA ILE A 54 -11.09 -9.65 -20.06
C ILE A 54 -12.54 -9.18 -19.92
N HIS A 55 -13.05 -8.39 -20.88
CA HIS A 55 -14.34 -7.71 -20.73
C HIS A 55 -15.52 -8.67 -20.52
N ASP A 56 -15.47 -9.86 -21.14
CA ASP A 56 -16.48 -10.91 -20.99
C ASP A 56 -16.49 -11.58 -19.60
N LEU A 57 -15.44 -11.36 -18.80
CA LEU A 57 -15.26 -11.96 -17.48
C LEU A 57 -15.61 -10.99 -16.33
N ILE A 58 -15.76 -9.70 -16.64
CA ILE A 58 -15.97 -8.64 -15.64
C ILE A 58 -17.35 -8.00 -15.82
N GLY A 59 -17.90 -7.46 -14.74
CA GLY A 59 -19.21 -6.84 -14.75
C GLY A 59 -19.72 -6.53 -13.36
N ILE A 60 -20.75 -5.66 -13.27
CA ILE A 60 -21.31 -5.18 -11.99
C ILE A 60 -21.73 -6.30 -11.02
N HIS A 61 -22.15 -7.44 -11.56
CA HIS A 61 -22.65 -8.60 -10.82
C HIS A 61 -21.82 -9.85 -11.07
N THR A 62 -20.62 -9.70 -11.67
CA THR A 62 -19.74 -10.82 -12.05
C THR A 62 -18.37 -10.67 -11.39
N ASP A 63 -17.59 -9.68 -11.80
CA ASP A 63 -16.29 -9.35 -11.23
C ASP A 63 -16.03 -7.85 -11.37
N VAL A 64 -15.71 -7.20 -10.24
CA VAL A 64 -15.53 -5.75 -10.12
C VAL A 64 -14.07 -5.48 -9.73
N PRO A 65 -13.18 -5.19 -10.69
CA PRO A 65 -11.77 -5.04 -10.37
C PRO A 65 -11.50 -3.72 -9.64
N ALA A 66 -10.45 -3.71 -8.82
CA ALA A 66 -10.04 -2.59 -8.00
C ALA A 66 -8.51 -2.35 -8.12
N PRO A 67 -8.01 -1.17 -7.70
CA PRO A 67 -6.57 -0.90 -7.68
C PRO A 67 -5.80 -1.88 -6.78
N ASP A 68 -4.59 -2.21 -7.21
CA ASP A 68 -3.54 -2.91 -6.46
C ASP A 68 -2.16 -2.31 -6.78
N MET A 69 -1.08 -2.94 -6.31
CA MET A 69 0.31 -2.51 -6.49
C MET A 69 0.62 -2.18 -7.95
N GLY A 70 1.13 -0.97 -8.19
CA GLY A 70 1.45 -0.47 -9.53
C GLY A 70 0.26 0.10 -10.32
N THR A 71 -0.94 0.12 -9.73
CA THR A 71 -2.15 0.76 -10.30
C THR A 71 -2.77 1.73 -9.31
N ASN A 72 -3.57 2.67 -9.80
CA ASN A 72 -4.24 3.68 -8.97
C ASN A 72 -5.59 4.07 -9.60
N SER A 73 -6.23 5.10 -9.05
CA SER A 73 -7.51 5.62 -9.54
C SER A 73 -7.46 6.06 -11.02
N GLN A 74 -6.32 6.56 -11.52
CA GLN A 74 -6.12 6.91 -12.93
C GLN A 74 -6.11 5.67 -13.83
N VAL A 75 -5.42 4.61 -13.43
CA VAL A 75 -5.39 3.35 -14.19
C VAL A 75 -6.79 2.73 -14.27
N ILE A 76 -7.55 2.77 -13.17
CA ILE A 76 -8.95 2.33 -13.19
C ILE A 76 -9.79 3.23 -14.10
N HIS A 77 -9.53 4.54 -14.13
CA HIS A 77 -10.22 5.47 -15.02
C HIS A 77 -9.99 5.18 -16.51
N PHE A 78 -8.78 4.79 -16.92
CA PHE A 78 -8.51 4.42 -18.33
C PHE A 78 -9.42 3.31 -18.86
N ARG A 79 -9.99 2.49 -17.97
CA ARG A 79 -10.91 1.40 -18.32
C ARG A 79 -12.30 1.91 -18.71
N PHE A 80 -12.72 3.06 -18.22
CA PHE A 80 -14.11 3.50 -18.28
C PHE A 80 -14.25 4.79 -19.09
N HIS A 81 -14.67 4.66 -20.35
CA HIS A 81 -15.22 5.79 -21.10
C HIS A 81 -16.70 6.05 -20.73
N PHE A 82 -17.36 5.09 -20.05
CA PHE A 82 -18.75 5.17 -19.61
C PHE A 82 -18.95 4.39 -18.28
N SER A 83 -19.45 5.08 -17.25
CA SER A 83 -20.33 4.59 -16.16
C SER A 83 -19.90 3.50 -15.14
N PHE A 84 -18.64 3.32 -14.76
CA PHE A 84 -18.30 2.48 -13.59
C PHE A 84 -17.66 3.29 -12.45
N MET A 85 -18.51 3.57 -11.46
CA MET A 85 -18.29 4.42 -10.31
C MET A 85 -17.76 3.59 -9.14
N MET A 86 -16.58 3.93 -8.60
CA MET A 86 -16.20 3.56 -7.22
C MET A 86 -14.88 4.19 -6.73
N PHE A 87 -14.06 4.77 -7.61
CA PHE A 87 -12.62 4.87 -7.32
C PHE A 87 -11.99 6.27 -7.30
N ARG A 88 -12.75 7.38 -7.43
CA ARG A 88 -12.22 8.75 -7.29
C ARG A 88 -13.18 9.74 -6.61
N LYS A 89 -12.65 10.61 -5.75
CA LYS A 89 -13.32 11.78 -5.17
C LYS A 89 -13.84 12.73 -6.27
N GLY A 90 -15.07 13.23 -6.11
CA GLY A 90 -15.55 14.44 -6.78
C GLY A 90 -16.37 14.21 -8.06
N ASP A 91 -15.76 13.69 -9.12
CA ASP A 91 -16.33 13.90 -10.46
C ASP A 91 -16.94 12.67 -11.14
N LEU A 92 -16.69 11.45 -10.62
CA LEU A 92 -17.09 10.19 -11.28
C LEU A 92 -17.55 9.09 -10.31
N GLY A 93 -18.12 9.47 -9.16
CA GLY A 93 -18.82 8.54 -8.25
C GLY A 93 -17.94 7.66 -7.33
N GLY A 94 -16.72 8.08 -6.99
CA GLY A 94 -15.95 7.39 -5.94
C GLY A 94 -16.34 7.81 -4.52
N SER A 95 -16.14 6.89 -3.58
CA SER A 95 -16.51 7.10 -2.17
C SER A 95 -15.48 7.96 -1.41
N LEU A 96 -15.98 8.89 -0.58
CA LEU A 96 -15.15 9.65 0.35
C LEU A 96 -14.47 8.70 1.35
N GLY A 97 -13.18 8.92 1.61
CA GLY A 97 -12.41 8.10 2.54
C GLY A 97 -11.85 6.80 1.97
N ARG A 98 -12.17 6.43 0.70
CA ARG A 98 -11.71 5.19 0.07
C ARG A 98 -10.18 5.04 0.01
N GLU A 99 -9.47 6.14 -0.24
CA GLU A 99 -7.99 6.15 -0.30
C GLU A 99 -7.40 5.77 1.06
N ALA A 100 -7.93 6.38 2.13
CA ALA A 100 -7.51 6.12 3.51
C ALA A 100 -8.04 4.80 4.09
N ALA A 101 -8.98 4.13 3.43
CA ALA A 101 -9.74 3.01 4.01
C ALA A 101 -8.85 1.88 4.51
N THR A 102 -7.84 1.48 3.74
CA THR A 102 -6.95 0.38 4.12
C THR A 102 -6.06 0.76 5.31
N GLY A 103 -5.43 1.95 5.28
CA GLY A 103 -4.62 2.43 6.40
C GLY A 103 -5.45 2.65 7.68
N ARG A 104 -6.69 3.11 7.53
CA ARG A 104 -7.65 3.23 8.65
C ARG A 104 -8.05 1.87 9.22
N GLY A 105 -8.25 0.87 8.37
CA GLY A 105 -8.49 -0.50 8.80
C GLY A 105 -7.32 -1.07 9.61
N VAL A 106 -6.08 -0.76 9.22
CA VAL A 106 -4.88 -1.12 10.00
C VAL A 106 -4.91 -0.49 11.39
N LEU A 107 -5.24 0.81 11.50
CA LEU A 107 -5.40 1.47 12.80
C LEU A 107 -6.45 0.74 13.65
N PHE A 108 -7.66 0.52 13.11
CA PHE A 108 -8.75 -0.10 13.87
C PHE A 108 -8.42 -1.51 14.34
N ALA A 109 -7.80 -2.33 13.49
CA ALA A 109 -7.37 -3.67 13.87
C ALA A 109 -6.30 -3.61 14.96
N THR A 110 -5.36 -2.65 14.87
CA THR A 110 -4.31 -2.45 15.88
C THR A 110 -4.90 -2.01 17.22
N GLU A 111 -5.84 -1.06 17.21
CA GLU A 111 -6.56 -0.62 18.41
C GLU A 111 -7.29 -1.78 19.09
N ALA A 112 -8.02 -2.58 18.30
CA ALA A 112 -8.74 -3.74 18.81
C ALA A 112 -7.80 -4.77 19.45
N VAL A 113 -6.68 -5.10 18.80
CA VAL A 113 -5.69 -6.04 19.36
C VAL A 113 -5.05 -5.48 20.62
N LEU A 114 -4.63 -4.21 20.64
CA LEU A 114 -4.01 -3.62 21.83
C LEU A 114 -4.98 -3.57 23.02
N ALA A 115 -6.27 -3.32 22.78
CA ALA A 115 -7.29 -3.30 23.81
C ALA A 115 -7.43 -4.66 24.54
N GLU A 116 -7.29 -5.78 23.83
CA GLU A 116 -7.28 -7.13 24.44
C GLU A 116 -6.13 -7.32 25.44
N TYR A 117 -5.03 -6.56 25.28
CA TYR A 117 -3.90 -6.54 26.20
C TYR A 117 -3.93 -5.38 27.21
N GLY A 118 -5.05 -4.65 27.31
CA GLY A 118 -5.17 -3.47 28.17
C GLY A 118 -4.26 -2.31 27.76
N LYS A 119 -3.80 -2.29 26.50
CA LYS A 119 -2.96 -1.25 25.91
C LYS A 119 -3.80 -0.36 24.99
N SER A 120 -3.24 0.80 24.63
CA SER A 120 -3.81 1.72 23.64
C SER A 120 -2.75 2.06 22.60
N ILE A 121 -3.12 2.70 21.48
CA ILE A 121 -2.15 3.19 20.48
C ILE A 121 -1.16 4.20 21.11
N LYS A 122 -1.66 5.02 22.03
CA LYS A 122 -0.88 6.05 22.68
C LYS A 122 0.33 5.44 23.40
N ASP A 123 1.47 6.09 23.24
CA ASP A 123 2.75 5.74 23.86
C ASP A 123 3.37 4.40 23.41
N GLN A 124 2.79 3.72 22.40
CA GLN A 124 3.41 2.55 21.77
C GLN A 124 4.38 2.97 20.66
N HIS A 125 5.43 2.18 20.48
CA HIS A 125 6.42 2.34 19.42
C HIS A 125 6.06 1.48 18.20
N PHE A 126 5.88 2.14 17.06
CA PHE A 126 5.48 1.53 15.80
C PHE A 126 6.61 1.55 14.79
N ILE A 127 6.77 0.44 14.09
CA ILE A 127 7.62 0.33 12.91
C ILE A 127 6.74 -0.03 11.72
N ILE A 128 6.88 0.73 10.64
CA ILE A 128 6.10 0.52 9.42
C ILE A 128 7.06 0.21 8.29
N GLN A 129 7.08 -1.05 7.89
CA GLN A 129 7.87 -1.45 6.74
C GLN A 129 7.07 -1.21 5.47
N VAL A 130 7.56 -0.31 4.62
CA VAL A 130 7.21 -0.29 3.20
C VAL A 130 8.45 -0.71 2.41
N LYS A 131 8.36 -1.77 1.62
CA LYS A 131 9.49 -2.29 0.86
C LYS A 131 8.97 -2.96 -0.40
N LEU A 132 9.00 -2.26 -1.53
CA LEU A 132 8.85 -2.94 -2.81
C LEU A 132 10.18 -3.62 -3.10
N TRP A 133 10.24 -4.94 -2.93
CA TRP A 133 11.33 -5.72 -3.48
C TRP A 133 11.07 -5.88 -4.98
N PHE A 134 11.65 -5.00 -5.79
CA PHE A 134 11.83 -5.28 -7.20
C PHE A 134 13.33 -5.27 -7.47
N PHE A 135 13.79 -6.36 -8.10
CA PHE A 135 15.18 -6.64 -8.47
C PHE A 135 16.01 -5.38 -8.72
N SER A 136 17.23 -5.38 -8.19
CA SER A 136 18.26 -4.35 -8.35
C SER A 136 18.16 -3.58 -9.68
N SER A 137 18.09 -2.24 -9.59
CA SER A 137 18.21 -1.25 -10.67
C SER A 137 16.92 -0.58 -11.22
N TRP A 138 15.79 -0.52 -10.49
CA TRP A 138 14.54 0.01 -11.07
C TRP A 138 13.69 0.94 -10.17
N SER A 139 14.20 1.43 -9.03
CA SER A 139 13.35 2.00 -7.94
C SER A 139 12.91 3.47 -8.07
N GLN A 140 13.48 4.28 -8.96
CA GLN A 140 13.22 5.74 -8.94
C GLN A 140 11.94 6.20 -9.66
N LEU A 141 11.40 5.47 -10.65
CA LEU A 141 10.34 6.03 -11.50
C LEU A 141 8.89 5.72 -11.06
N LEU A 142 8.67 4.69 -10.23
CA LEU A 142 7.32 4.31 -9.77
C LEU A 142 6.76 5.27 -8.69
N ILE A 143 7.63 6.00 -8.01
CA ILE A 143 7.24 6.99 -6.98
C ILE A 143 6.72 8.28 -7.63
N SER A 144 7.11 8.57 -8.87
CA SER A 144 6.69 9.78 -9.60
C SER A 144 5.20 9.77 -9.98
N PHE A 145 4.56 8.60 -10.08
CA PHE A 145 3.13 8.50 -10.42
C PHE A 145 2.19 8.53 -9.22
N ASN A 146 2.70 8.33 -8.01
CA ASN A 146 1.91 8.32 -6.78
C ASN A 146 2.51 9.37 -5.84
N ASN A 147 1.96 10.59 -5.84
CA ASN A 147 2.26 11.65 -4.86
C ASN A 147 1.88 11.26 -3.39
N GLN A 148 1.80 9.98 -3.07
CA GLN A 148 1.58 9.43 -1.75
C GLN A 148 2.90 8.82 -1.27
N GLY A 149 3.54 9.47 -0.30
CA GLY A 149 4.81 9.03 0.27
C GLY A 149 4.76 7.58 0.73
N PHE A 150 5.86 6.84 0.56
CA PHE A 150 6.00 5.42 0.91
C PHE A 150 4.74 4.53 0.73
N GLY A 151 3.94 4.74 -0.32
CA GLY A 151 2.77 3.92 -0.68
C GLY A 151 1.47 4.21 0.09
N ASN A 152 0.31 3.89 -0.50
CA ASN A 152 -1.02 4.26 0.04
C ASN A 152 -1.30 3.67 1.45
N VAL A 153 -1.04 2.38 1.66
CA VAL A 153 -1.37 1.74 2.95
C VAL A 153 -0.44 2.24 4.05
N GLY A 154 0.88 2.25 3.79
CA GLY A 154 1.89 2.68 4.74
C GLY A 154 1.72 4.14 5.15
N SER A 155 1.54 5.06 4.20
CA SER A 155 1.34 6.50 4.50
C SER A 155 0.12 6.75 5.37
N TRP A 156 -1.04 6.22 4.99
CA TRP A 156 -2.27 6.41 5.77
C TRP A 156 -2.19 5.75 7.14
N ALA A 157 -1.60 4.56 7.25
CA ALA A 157 -1.40 3.92 8.55
C ALA A 157 -0.47 4.77 9.44
N ALA A 158 0.68 5.20 8.94
CA ALA A 158 1.63 6.04 9.68
C ALA A 158 0.99 7.34 10.17
N GLN A 159 0.27 8.03 9.28
CA GLN A 159 -0.40 9.28 9.60
C GLN A 159 -1.46 9.08 10.69
N LEU A 160 -2.38 8.14 10.50
CA LEU A 160 -3.48 7.93 11.44
C LEU A 160 -3.01 7.39 12.80
N ILE A 161 -1.96 6.56 12.82
CA ILE A 161 -1.33 6.09 14.07
C ILE A 161 -0.67 7.26 14.81
N SER A 162 0.04 8.13 14.09
CA SER A 162 0.66 9.31 14.68
C SER A 162 -0.39 10.28 15.23
N GLU A 163 -1.50 10.50 14.51
CA GLU A 163 -2.64 11.31 14.96
C GLU A 163 -3.32 10.73 16.21
N ALA A 164 -3.36 9.39 16.34
CA ALA A 164 -3.86 8.68 17.51
C ALA A 164 -2.87 8.66 18.71
N GLY A 165 -1.69 9.27 18.58
CA GLY A 165 -0.69 9.38 19.64
C GLY A 165 0.32 8.23 19.69
N GLY A 166 0.35 7.37 18.68
CA GLY A 166 1.38 6.35 18.51
C GLY A 166 2.68 6.96 18.01
N LYS A 167 3.83 6.45 18.48
CA LYS A 167 5.15 6.91 18.04
C LYS A 167 5.65 6.04 16.91
N VAL A 168 5.56 6.54 15.68
CA VAL A 168 6.17 5.86 14.54
C VAL A 168 7.67 6.13 14.55
N ILE A 169 8.45 5.15 14.99
CA ILE A 169 9.88 5.30 15.25
C ILE A 169 10.76 4.92 14.05
N ALA A 170 10.26 4.11 13.11
CA ALA A 170 10.98 3.79 11.89
C ALA A 170 10.04 3.51 10.71
N ILE A 171 10.44 3.97 9.52
CA ILE A 171 9.76 3.71 8.25
C ILE A 171 10.81 3.30 7.20
N SER A 172 10.52 2.27 6.40
CA SER A 172 11.23 2.01 5.14
C SER A 172 10.38 2.33 3.93
N ASP A 173 11.03 2.60 2.80
CA ASP A 173 10.47 2.50 1.45
C ASP A 173 11.49 1.84 0.50
N VAL A 174 11.31 1.99 -0.81
CA VAL A 174 12.26 1.45 -1.81
C VAL A 174 13.57 2.23 -1.93
N THR A 175 13.61 3.45 -1.41
CA THR A 175 14.77 4.36 -1.48
C THR A 175 15.67 4.23 -0.26
N GLY A 176 15.13 3.82 0.88
CA GLY A 176 15.88 3.62 2.11
C GLY A 176 15.01 3.34 3.32
N ALA A 177 15.58 3.53 4.51
CA ALA A 177 14.88 3.45 5.78
C ALA A 177 15.35 4.59 6.69
N VAL A 178 14.42 5.16 7.45
CA VAL A 178 14.67 6.25 8.38
C VAL A 178 14.13 5.90 9.76
N LYS A 179 14.89 6.23 10.80
CA LYS A 179 14.58 5.97 12.19
C LYS A 179 14.71 7.24 13.03
N ASN A 180 13.79 7.43 13.97
CA ASN A 180 13.89 8.40 15.04
C ASN A 180 13.22 7.81 16.28
N THR A 181 14.00 7.50 17.31
CA THR A 181 13.51 6.89 18.55
C THR A 181 12.53 7.78 19.31
N ASN A 182 12.56 9.09 19.06
CA ASN A 182 11.61 10.05 19.65
C ASN A 182 10.30 10.15 18.85
N GLY A 183 10.18 9.43 17.72
CA GLY A 183 9.08 9.50 16.78
C GLY A 183 9.41 10.36 15.57
N LEU A 184 9.03 9.88 14.38
CA LEU A 184 9.14 10.60 13.12
C LEU A 184 7.98 11.60 12.97
N ASP A 185 8.28 12.79 12.46
CA ASP A 185 7.25 13.74 12.02
C ASP A 185 6.67 13.25 10.69
N ILE A 186 5.55 12.54 10.76
CA ILE A 186 4.95 11.87 9.60
C ILE A 186 4.47 12.88 8.55
N GLU A 187 3.97 14.04 8.96
CA GLU A 187 3.55 15.08 8.02
C GLU A 187 4.74 15.59 7.20
N LYS A 188 5.87 15.90 7.85
CA LYS A 188 7.09 16.31 7.16
C LYS A 188 7.67 15.19 6.30
N LEU A 189 7.62 13.95 6.77
CA LEU A 189 8.11 12.80 6.03
C LEU A 189 7.30 12.56 4.75
N LEU A 190 5.97 12.70 4.81
CA LEU A 190 5.10 12.58 3.63
C LEU A 190 5.38 13.69 2.61
N LYS A 191 5.56 14.94 3.07
CA LYS A 191 5.97 16.07 2.20
C LYS A 191 7.33 15.80 1.54
N HIS A 192 8.33 15.43 2.33
CA HIS A 192 9.65 15.05 1.84
C HIS A 192 9.57 13.96 0.78
N SER A 193 8.82 12.90 1.05
CA SER A 193 8.69 11.77 0.14
C SER A 193 8.00 12.14 -1.17
N ALA A 194 7.05 13.07 -1.15
CA ALA A 194 6.39 13.57 -2.36
C ALA A 194 7.34 14.42 -3.22
N GLU A 195 8.17 15.26 -2.59
CA GLU A 195 9.11 16.16 -3.26
C GLU A 195 10.37 15.44 -3.79
N ASN A 196 10.88 14.46 -3.05
CA ASN A 196 12.16 13.81 -3.32
C ASN A 196 12.01 12.41 -3.93
N HIS A 197 10.77 12.00 -4.23
CA HIS A 197 10.44 10.66 -4.71
C HIS A 197 11.00 9.56 -3.78
N GLY A 198 10.71 9.67 -2.49
CA GLY A 198 11.05 8.67 -1.47
C GLY A 198 11.60 9.28 -0.18
N ILE A 199 11.81 8.44 0.83
CA ILE A 199 12.20 8.88 2.18
C ILE A 199 13.70 9.09 2.36
N LYS A 200 14.54 8.64 1.42
CA LYS A 200 15.99 8.80 1.50
C LYS A 200 16.36 10.28 1.65
N GLY A 201 17.26 10.58 2.59
CA GLY A 201 17.74 11.94 2.86
C GLY A 201 16.80 12.80 3.71
N PHE A 202 15.74 12.22 4.29
CA PHE A 202 14.90 12.93 5.25
C PHE A 202 15.71 13.35 6.48
N SER A 203 15.69 14.64 6.83
CA SER A 203 16.49 15.21 7.92
C SER A 203 15.89 15.02 9.31
N GLY A 204 14.63 14.58 9.40
CA GLY A 204 13.92 14.36 10.67
C GLY A 204 14.22 13.01 11.35
N GLY A 205 15.24 12.28 10.88
CA GLY A 205 15.68 11.01 11.46
C GLY A 205 17.01 10.53 10.87
N GLU A 206 17.51 9.43 11.41
CA GLU A 206 18.75 8.79 10.98
C GLU A 206 18.46 7.77 9.88
N SER A 207 19.27 7.77 8.82
CA SER A 207 19.20 6.72 7.80
C SER A 207 19.74 5.42 8.39
N ILE A 208 18.96 4.35 8.30
CA ILE A 208 19.35 3.01 8.74
C ILE A 208 19.35 2.02 7.58
N ASP A 209 19.89 0.82 7.80
CA ASP A 209 19.80 -0.26 6.82
C ASP A 209 18.34 -0.76 6.68
N PRO A 210 17.72 -0.72 5.49
CA PRO A 210 16.39 -1.28 5.28
C PRO A 210 16.29 -2.79 5.55
N SER A 211 17.41 -3.50 5.68
CA SER A 211 17.45 -4.91 6.09
C SER A 211 17.25 -5.09 7.60
N SER A 212 17.73 -4.14 8.43
CA SER A 212 17.62 -4.21 9.89
C SER A 212 16.27 -3.73 10.42
N LEU A 213 15.51 -2.94 9.64
CA LEU A 213 14.26 -2.32 10.10
C LEU A 213 13.24 -3.30 10.69
N LEU A 214 13.13 -4.50 10.13
CA LEU A 214 12.19 -5.50 10.63
C LEU A 214 12.57 -6.02 12.02
N THR A 215 13.88 -6.06 12.34
CA THR A 215 14.43 -6.58 13.61
C THR A 215 14.61 -5.50 14.67
N GLU A 216 14.24 -4.26 14.37
CA GLU A 216 14.31 -3.16 15.33
C GLU A 216 13.28 -3.36 16.45
N ASP A 217 13.68 -2.98 17.66
CA ASP A 217 12.83 -3.09 18.84
C ASP A 217 11.62 -2.15 18.75
N CYS A 218 10.42 -2.70 18.89
CA CYS A 218 9.15 -1.98 18.83
C CYS A 218 8.01 -2.77 19.48
N ASP A 219 6.92 -2.07 19.82
CA ASP A 219 5.71 -2.71 20.35
C ASP A 219 4.87 -3.33 19.23
N VAL A 220 4.82 -2.66 18.07
CA VAL A 220 4.00 -3.07 16.92
C VAL A 220 4.74 -2.88 15.61
N LEU A 221 4.85 -3.97 14.84
CA LEU A 221 5.41 -4.00 13.50
C LEU A 221 4.29 -4.14 12.45
N ILE A 222 4.27 -3.23 11.47
CA ILE A 222 3.29 -3.20 10.38
C ILE A 222 3.99 -3.43 9.04
N PRO A 223 3.99 -4.66 8.50
CA PRO A 223 4.49 -4.95 7.16
C PRO A 223 3.44 -4.54 6.11
N ALA A 224 3.63 -3.39 5.46
CA ALA A 224 2.69 -2.79 4.50
C ALA A 224 3.24 -2.82 3.06
N ALA A 225 3.89 -3.92 2.68
CA ALA A 225 4.68 -4.02 1.47
C ALA A 225 4.38 -5.29 0.64
N LEU A 226 5.36 -6.18 0.49
CA LEU A 226 5.22 -7.48 -0.18
C LEU A 226 5.01 -8.61 0.83
N GLY A 227 4.47 -9.74 0.35
CA GLY A 227 4.36 -10.97 1.13
C GLY A 227 5.72 -11.65 1.38
N GLY A 228 5.77 -12.55 2.37
CA GLY A 228 6.96 -13.38 2.65
C GLY A 228 8.14 -12.65 3.32
N VAL A 229 7.97 -11.39 3.70
CA VAL A 229 9.02 -10.57 4.32
C VAL A 229 9.37 -11.03 5.74
N ILE A 230 8.41 -11.63 6.46
CA ILE A 230 8.65 -12.36 7.71
C ILE A 230 8.66 -13.84 7.36
N ASN A 231 9.82 -14.48 7.50
CA ASN A 231 10.04 -15.88 7.12
C ASN A 231 11.02 -16.57 8.08
N ARG A 232 11.31 -17.85 7.86
CA ARG A 232 12.15 -18.64 8.79
C ARG A 232 13.57 -18.09 9.02
N LEU A 233 14.12 -17.31 8.08
CA LEU A 233 15.43 -16.67 8.24
C LEU A 233 15.37 -15.45 9.18
N PHE A 234 14.16 -15.04 9.56
CA PHE A 234 13.90 -13.90 10.44
C PHE A 234 14.03 -14.24 11.93
N LEU A 235 14.00 -15.54 12.29
CA LEU A 235 14.03 -16.03 13.67
C LEU A 235 15.36 -16.71 14.05
N LEU A 236 16.36 -16.67 13.16
CA LEU A 236 17.71 -17.20 13.36
C LEU A 236 18.71 -16.04 13.44
#